data_AF-A0AAI9TG15-F1
#
_entry.id   AF-A0AAI9TG15-F1
#
_cell.length_a   1.000
_cell.length_b   1.000
_cell.length_c   1.000
_cell.angle_alpha   90.00
_cell.angle_beta   90.00
_cell.angle_gamma   90.00
#
_symmetry.space_group_name_H-M   'P 1'
#
loop_
_entity.id
_entity.type
_entity.pdbx_description
1 polymer ?
#
loop_
_entity_poly.entity_id
_entity_poly.type
_entity_poly.pdbx_seq_one_letter_code
_entity_poly.pdbx_strand_id
1 'polypeptide(L)'
;MGNQVSTVDSSRVSKKAKKCTKLRGMFNYPNGRNIPEEYNLTKPNQWVTVFFNWADHKYNDEELMDLVVARINARNGIISSEPVHHDVKWCLSLRVPTYWNPTDVSIAATAKVVAQWHQSEMRHAAMKINRRYLFRGNNRKRRKKRQLVR
;
A
#
# COMPACT_ATOMS: atom_id res chain seq x y z
N MET A 1 -29.27 36.85 -27.39
CA MET A 1 -28.19 36.03 -27.96
C MET A 1 -26.90 36.83 -27.84
N GLY A 2 -25.85 36.25 -27.23
CA GLY A 2 -24.57 36.90 -27.02
C GLY A 2 -23.85 36.27 -25.83
N ASN A 3 -23.13 35.18 -26.09
CA ASN A 3 -22.49 34.32 -25.10
C ASN A 3 -21.26 34.97 -24.44
N GLN A 4 -21.04 34.51 -23.20
CA GLN A 4 -19.95 34.76 -22.28
C GLN A 4 -18.56 34.49 -22.88
N VAL A 5 -17.56 35.29 -22.50
CA VAL A 5 -16.23 34.80 -22.13
C VAL A 5 -15.64 35.73 -21.06
N SER A 6 -15.90 35.46 -19.78
CA SER A 6 -15.06 36.00 -18.71
C SER A 6 -13.82 35.11 -18.63
N THR A 7 -12.66 35.67 -18.96
CA THR A 7 -11.34 35.07 -18.81
C THR A 7 -11.09 34.74 -17.34
N VAL A 8 -11.34 33.49 -16.96
CA VAL A 8 -10.96 32.97 -15.64
C VAL A 8 -9.46 32.80 -15.63
N ASP A 9 -8.84 33.65 -14.82
CA ASP A 9 -7.43 33.67 -14.44
C ASP A 9 -6.95 32.25 -14.05
N SER A 10 -6.17 31.63 -14.93
CA SER A 10 -5.70 30.24 -14.80
C SER A 10 -4.54 30.09 -13.80
N SER A 11 -4.31 31.10 -12.96
CA SER A 11 -3.20 31.17 -12.02
C SER A 11 -3.55 30.58 -10.66
N ARG A 12 -4.04 29.33 -10.56
CA ARG A 12 -4.25 28.74 -9.21
C ARG A 12 -4.36 27.22 -9.08
N VAL A 13 -3.62 26.43 -9.85
CA VAL A 13 -3.39 25.01 -9.45
C VAL A 13 -1.96 24.54 -9.75
N SER A 14 -0.96 25.20 -9.18
CA SER A 14 0.28 24.51 -8.80
C SER A 14 0.23 24.27 -7.29
N LYS A 15 -0.64 23.33 -6.88
CA LYS A 15 -0.49 22.71 -5.57
C LYS A 15 0.81 21.93 -5.61
N LYS A 16 1.92 22.62 -5.29
CA LYS A 16 3.21 22.05 -4.94
C LYS A 16 2.93 20.77 -4.16
N ALA A 17 3.49 19.66 -4.65
CA ALA A 17 3.50 18.35 -4.00
C ALA A 17 3.59 18.56 -2.49
N LYS A 18 2.46 18.33 -1.81
CA LYS A 18 2.35 18.51 -0.37
C LYS A 18 3.33 17.51 0.21
N LYS A 19 4.50 18.03 0.63
CA LYS A 19 5.45 17.51 1.62
C LYS A 19 5.39 15.99 1.69
N CYS A 20 6.34 15.30 1.06
CA CYS A 20 6.56 13.85 1.17
C CYS A 20 6.56 13.45 2.66
N THR A 21 5.36 13.18 3.20
CA THR A 21 5.15 12.65 4.53
C THR A 21 5.71 11.26 4.43
N LYS A 22 6.94 11.06 4.92
CA LYS A 22 7.68 9.79 4.96
C LYS A 22 6.73 8.62 4.69
N LEU A 23 6.72 8.12 3.45
CA LEU A 23 5.81 7.06 3.01
C LEU A 23 6.08 5.86 3.92
N ARG A 24 5.17 5.64 4.87
CA ARG A 24 5.32 4.56 5.84
C ARG A 24 5.12 3.27 5.08
N GLY A 25 6.14 2.42 5.06
CA GLY A 25 6.02 1.13 4.42
C GLY A 25 5.22 0.13 5.23
N MET A 26 4.81 -0.93 4.54
CA MET A 26 4.10 -2.07 5.12
C MET A 26 4.98 -2.94 6.02
N PHE A 27 6.29 -2.76 6.01
CA PHE A 27 7.24 -3.58 6.78
C PHE A 27 8.03 -2.76 7.80
N ASN A 28 8.48 -3.44 8.84
CA ASN A 28 9.34 -2.88 9.88
C ASN A 28 10.57 -3.78 10.06
N TYR A 29 11.67 -3.19 10.50
CA TYR A 29 12.79 -3.92 11.09
C TYR A 29 12.37 -4.55 12.43
N PRO A 30 13.11 -5.54 12.95
CA PRO A 30 12.77 -6.24 14.18
C PRO A 30 12.72 -5.32 15.41
N ASN A 31 13.50 -4.23 15.38
CA ASN A 31 13.52 -3.17 16.38
C ASN A 31 12.32 -2.19 16.28
N GLY A 32 11.36 -2.46 15.39
CA GLY A 32 10.15 -1.65 15.20
C GLY A 32 10.32 -0.40 14.35
N ARG A 33 11.53 -0.11 13.84
CA ARG A 33 11.74 0.98 12.88
C ARG A 33 11.06 0.62 11.55
N ASN A 34 10.33 1.56 10.98
CA ASN A 34 9.65 1.34 9.71
C ASN A 34 10.64 1.30 8.55
N ILE A 35 10.45 0.34 7.66
CA ILE A 35 11.16 0.26 6.39
C ILE A 35 10.38 1.17 5.43
N PRO A 36 10.99 2.27 4.95
CA PRO A 36 10.30 3.19 4.05
C PRO A 36 10.05 2.52 2.71
N GLU A 37 8.95 2.90 2.06
CA GLU A 37 8.76 2.51 0.68
C GLU A 37 9.71 3.26 -0.23
N GLU A 38 10.39 2.50 -1.05
CA GLU A 38 11.12 3.07 -2.17
C GLU A 38 10.13 3.42 -3.27
N TYR A 39 10.10 4.69 -3.66
CA TYR A 39 9.38 5.17 -4.83
C TYR A 39 10.38 5.44 -5.94
N ASN A 40 10.21 4.80 -7.11
CA ASN A 40 11.06 5.10 -8.24
C ASN A 40 10.41 6.17 -9.12
N LEU A 41 11.09 7.31 -9.27
CA LEU A 41 10.63 8.44 -10.09
C LEU A 41 10.80 8.17 -11.59
N THR A 42 11.71 7.26 -11.98
CA THR A 42 12.12 7.07 -13.37
C THR A 42 11.58 5.80 -14.01
N LYS A 43 10.95 4.91 -13.23
CA LYS A 43 10.36 3.66 -13.72
C LYS A 43 8.89 3.56 -13.32
N PRO A 44 8.05 2.85 -14.11
CA PRO A 44 6.69 2.54 -13.70
C PRO A 44 6.72 1.85 -12.34
N ASN A 45 5.97 2.36 -11.37
CA ASN A 45 5.76 1.66 -10.12
C ASN A 45 4.53 0.78 -10.30
N GLN A 46 4.69 -0.54 -10.19
CA GLN A 46 3.54 -1.44 -10.10
C GLN A 46 3.49 -2.05 -8.72
N TRP A 47 2.28 -2.19 -8.21
CA TRP A 47 1.97 -2.70 -6.91
C TRP A 47 0.94 -3.79 -7.03
N VAL A 48 1.21 -4.94 -6.42
CA VAL A 48 0.23 -6.02 -6.23
C VAL A 48 -0.29 -5.92 -4.82
N THR A 49 -1.59 -5.70 -4.69
CA THR A 49 -2.25 -5.59 -3.39
C THR A 49 -3.13 -6.80 -3.14
N VAL A 50 -2.95 -7.44 -1.98
CA VAL A 50 -3.84 -8.47 -1.46
C VAL A 50 -4.63 -7.94 -0.26
N PHE A 51 -5.86 -8.40 -0.13
CA PHE A 51 -6.77 -8.01 0.95
C PHE A 51 -6.87 -9.12 1.99
N PHE A 52 -7.15 -8.72 3.24
CA PHE A 52 -7.30 -9.58 4.41
C PHE A 52 -8.67 -9.36 5.04
N ASN A 53 -9.09 -10.33 5.85
CA ASN A 53 -10.31 -10.26 6.64
C ASN A 53 -10.01 -10.40 8.13
N TRP A 54 -11.03 -10.23 8.97
CA TRP A 54 -10.91 -10.33 10.44
C TRP A 54 -10.30 -11.65 10.91
N ALA A 55 -10.66 -12.77 10.28
CA ALA A 55 -10.17 -14.08 10.67
C ALA A 55 -8.66 -14.24 10.41
N ASP A 56 -8.09 -13.47 9.48
CA ASP A 56 -6.67 -13.50 9.18
C ASP A 56 -5.81 -12.89 10.31
N HIS A 57 -6.41 -12.11 11.23
CA HIS A 57 -5.67 -11.43 12.30
C HIS A 57 -4.95 -12.41 13.26
N LYS A 58 -5.42 -13.67 13.32
CA LYS A 58 -4.82 -14.70 14.19
C LYS A 58 -3.45 -15.18 13.72
N TYR A 59 -3.13 -15.00 12.43
CA TYR A 59 -1.92 -15.53 11.83
C TYR A 59 -0.69 -14.71 12.20
N ASN A 60 0.44 -15.40 12.37
CA ASN A 60 1.75 -14.79 12.54
C ASN A 60 2.26 -14.16 11.22
N ASP A 61 3.40 -13.44 11.23
CA ASP A 61 3.84 -12.65 10.06
C ASP A 61 4.21 -13.54 8.87
N GLU A 62 4.83 -14.70 9.14
CA GLU A 62 5.18 -15.68 8.12
C GLU A 62 3.93 -16.30 7.50
N GLU A 63 2.97 -16.71 8.33
CA GLU A 63 1.68 -17.25 7.89
C GLU A 63 0.85 -16.23 7.09
N LEU A 64 0.92 -14.94 7.46
CA LEU A 64 0.30 -13.87 6.67
C LEU A 64 0.96 -13.74 5.29
N MET A 65 2.27 -13.94 5.17
CA MET A 65 2.94 -13.94 3.87
C MET A 65 2.63 -15.20 3.06
N ASP A 66 2.42 -16.37 3.69
CA ASP A 66 1.90 -17.55 3.00
C ASP A 66 0.52 -17.28 2.38
N LEU A 67 -0.36 -16.60 3.12
CA LEU A 67 -1.66 -16.16 2.59
C LEU A 67 -1.50 -15.18 1.43
N VAL A 68 -0.55 -14.25 1.50
CA VAL A 68 -0.23 -13.33 0.39
C VAL A 68 0.17 -14.12 -0.85
N VAL A 69 1.10 -15.08 -0.71
CA VAL A 69 1.54 -15.95 -1.82
C VAL A 69 0.37 -16.74 -2.41
N ALA A 70 -0.45 -17.36 -1.56
CA ALA A 70 -1.62 -18.12 -2.01
C ALA A 70 -2.63 -17.25 -2.77
N ARG A 71 -2.92 -16.05 -2.26
CA ARG A 71 -3.83 -15.08 -2.90
C ARG A 71 -3.29 -14.57 -4.23
N ILE A 72 -1.98 -14.31 -4.33
CA ILE A 72 -1.34 -13.94 -5.59
C ILE A 72 -1.44 -15.08 -6.63
N ASN A 73 -1.16 -16.32 -6.23
CA ASN A 73 -1.30 -17.49 -7.12
C ASN A 73 -2.74 -17.65 -7.63
N ALA A 74 -3.72 -17.42 -6.76
CA ALA A 74 -5.14 -17.44 -7.09
C ALA A 74 -5.61 -16.19 -7.86
N ARG A 75 -4.71 -15.23 -8.15
CA ARG A 75 -5.02 -13.91 -8.73
C ARG A 75 -6.08 -13.12 -7.94
N ASN A 76 -6.17 -13.39 -6.65
CA ASN A 76 -7.06 -12.72 -5.73
C ASN A 76 -6.38 -11.48 -5.13
N GLY A 77 -6.25 -10.45 -5.95
CA GLY A 77 -5.64 -9.18 -5.61
C GLY A 77 -5.84 -8.17 -6.73
N ILE A 78 -5.26 -6.98 -6.58
CA ILE A 78 -5.31 -5.93 -7.59
C ILE A 78 -3.91 -5.45 -7.96
N ILE A 79 -3.73 -5.11 -9.23
CA ILE A 79 -2.54 -4.45 -9.75
C ILE A 79 -2.84 -2.95 -9.84
N SER A 80 -1.91 -2.12 -9.39
CA SER A 80 -2.09 -0.66 -9.30
C SER A 80 -0.76 0.08 -9.47
N SER A 81 -0.83 1.36 -9.84
CA SER A 81 0.36 2.22 -9.96
C SER A 81 0.88 2.74 -8.62
N GLU A 82 0.05 2.66 -7.58
CA GLU A 82 0.31 3.22 -6.25
C GLU A 82 0.00 2.19 -5.14
N PRO A 83 0.66 2.29 -3.98
CA PRO A 83 0.40 1.40 -2.85
C PRO A 83 -0.98 1.66 -2.23
N VAL A 84 -1.92 0.78 -2.52
CA VAL A 84 -3.32 0.85 -2.05
C VAL A 84 -3.44 0.87 -0.52
N HIS A 85 -2.50 0.25 0.19
CA HIS A 85 -2.54 0.13 1.65
C HIS A 85 -2.35 1.46 2.41
N HIS A 86 -1.99 2.54 1.73
CA HIS A 86 -1.96 3.89 2.32
C HIS A 86 -3.37 4.38 2.66
N ASP A 87 -4.30 4.14 1.75
CA ASP A 87 -5.67 4.61 1.87
C ASP A 87 -6.62 3.52 2.36
N VAL A 88 -6.37 2.29 1.94
CA VAL A 88 -7.21 1.13 2.24
C VAL A 88 -6.60 0.32 3.38
N LYS A 89 -7.49 -0.24 4.20
CA LYS A 89 -7.13 -1.05 5.37
C LYS A 89 -7.20 -2.52 5.02
N TRP A 90 -6.64 -3.36 5.89
CA TRP A 90 -6.71 -4.81 5.71
C TRP A 90 -6.16 -5.21 4.36
N CYS A 91 -5.10 -4.56 3.91
CA CYS A 91 -4.44 -4.90 2.67
C CYS A 91 -2.94 -4.64 2.75
N LEU A 92 -2.20 -5.43 1.99
CA LEU A 92 -0.75 -5.36 1.88
C LEU A 92 -0.42 -5.17 0.40
N SER A 93 0.29 -4.09 0.07
CA SER A 93 0.77 -3.85 -1.29
C SER A 93 2.25 -4.18 -1.37
N LEU A 94 2.60 -5.07 -2.29
CA LEU A 94 3.98 -5.38 -2.65
C LEU A 94 4.36 -4.59 -3.87
N ARG A 95 5.50 -3.89 -3.79
CA ARG A 95 6.09 -3.26 -4.97
C ARG A 95 6.67 -4.35 -5.86
N VAL A 96 6.36 -4.29 -7.14
CA VAL A 96 6.88 -5.19 -8.16
C VAL A 96 7.85 -4.41 -9.03
N PRO A 97 9.13 -4.80 -9.09
CA PRO A 97 10.05 -4.28 -10.08
C PRO A 97 9.56 -4.65 -11.48
N THR A 98 9.29 -3.64 -12.32
CA THR A 98 8.79 -3.87 -13.67
C THR A 98 9.87 -3.76 -14.72
N TYR A 99 9.76 -4.61 -15.73
CA TYR A 99 10.45 -4.49 -17.02
C TYR A 99 9.51 -3.85 -18.05
N TRP A 100 9.95 -3.67 -19.28
CA TRP A 100 9.14 -3.05 -20.33
C TRP A 100 7.91 -3.92 -20.66
N ASN A 101 6.72 -3.32 -20.69
CA ASN A 101 5.42 -3.92 -21.04
C ASN A 101 5.09 -5.25 -20.32
N PRO A 102 5.00 -5.26 -18.98
CA PRO A 102 4.70 -6.47 -18.24
C PRO A 102 3.21 -6.85 -18.38
N THR A 103 2.93 -8.15 -18.48
CA THR A 103 1.56 -8.69 -18.47
C THR A 103 1.12 -8.94 -17.03
N ASP A 104 -0.18 -8.96 -16.75
CA ASP A 104 -0.69 -9.29 -15.40
C ASP A 104 -0.14 -10.62 -14.86
N VAL A 105 0.12 -11.58 -15.76
CA VAL A 105 0.75 -12.87 -15.39
C VAL A 105 2.18 -12.66 -14.90
N SER A 106 3.00 -11.90 -15.62
CA SER A 106 4.39 -11.67 -15.21
C SER A 106 4.46 -10.83 -13.94
N ILE A 107 3.56 -9.84 -13.78
CA ILE A 107 3.46 -9.02 -12.57
C ILE A 107 3.14 -9.89 -11.35
N ALA A 108 2.13 -10.77 -11.46
CA ALA A 108 1.77 -11.68 -10.39
C ALA A 108 2.91 -12.67 -10.06
N ALA A 109 3.62 -13.19 -11.07
CA ALA A 109 4.76 -14.07 -10.88
C ALA A 109 5.90 -13.37 -10.13
N THR A 110 6.25 -12.14 -10.51
CA THR A 110 7.27 -11.35 -9.80
C THR A 110 6.83 -10.99 -8.39
N ALA A 111 5.56 -10.62 -8.19
CA ALA A 111 5.02 -10.34 -6.86
C ALA A 111 5.10 -11.55 -5.94
N LYS A 112 4.88 -12.76 -6.46
CA LYS A 112 5.05 -14.01 -5.71
C LYS A 112 6.49 -14.17 -5.22
N VAL A 113 7.48 -13.96 -6.10
CA VAL A 113 8.90 -14.04 -5.72
C VAL A 113 9.25 -13.02 -4.63
N VAL A 114 8.76 -11.79 -4.78
CA VAL A 114 8.93 -10.74 -3.76
C VAL A 114 8.29 -11.14 -2.43
N ALA A 115 7.08 -11.71 -2.46
CA ALA A 115 6.39 -12.20 -1.27
C ALA A 115 7.18 -13.32 -0.57
N GLN A 116 7.72 -14.27 -1.33
CA GLN A 116 8.56 -15.36 -0.81
C GLN A 116 9.87 -14.86 -0.22
N TRP A 117 10.49 -13.85 -0.83
CA TRP A 117 11.67 -13.19 -0.27
C TRP A 117 11.36 -12.55 1.09
N HIS A 118 10.28 -11.74 1.18
CA HIS A 118 9.85 -11.16 2.45
C HIS A 118 9.52 -12.21 3.51
N GLN A 119 8.91 -13.33 3.12
CA GLN A 119 8.66 -14.44 4.02
C GLN A 119 9.96 -15.03 4.58
N SER A 120 10.97 -15.22 3.73
CA SER A 120 12.31 -15.69 4.13
C SER A 120 12.95 -14.72 5.12
N GLU A 121 12.88 -13.41 4.86
CA GLU A 121 13.39 -12.37 5.78
C GLU A 121 12.67 -12.40 7.14
N MET A 122 11.36 -12.68 7.16
CA MET A 122 10.60 -12.83 8.40
C MET A 122 10.99 -14.09 9.17
N ARG A 123 11.21 -15.21 8.47
CA ARG A 123 11.68 -16.48 9.07
C ARG A 123 13.04 -16.32 9.74
N HIS A 124 13.93 -15.54 9.15
CA HIS A 124 15.24 -15.20 9.74
C HIS A 124 15.19 -14.02 10.72
N ALA A 125 13.98 -13.58 11.12
CA ALA A 125 13.74 -12.47 12.03
C ALA A 125 14.44 -11.15 11.62
N ALA A 126 14.67 -10.94 10.32
CA ALA A 126 15.23 -9.71 9.75
C ALA A 126 14.15 -8.65 9.45
N MET A 127 12.89 -9.07 9.34
CA MET A 127 11.76 -8.22 9.00
C MET A 127 10.48 -8.64 9.71
N LYS A 128 9.55 -7.70 9.90
CA LYS A 128 8.18 -7.95 10.40
C LYS A 128 7.16 -7.14 9.60
N ILE A 129 5.92 -7.64 9.54
CA ILE A 129 4.81 -6.86 8.98
C ILE A 129 4.45 -5.74 9.95
N ASN A 130 4.16 -4.56 9.41
CA ASN A 130 3.60 -3.46 10.18
C ASN A 130 2.12 -3.72 10.50
N ARG A 131 1.86 -4.65 11.44
CA ARG A 131 0.51 -5.07 11.83
C ARG A 131 -0.38 -3.91 12.28
N ARG A 132 0.19 -2.90 12.95
CA ARG A 132 -0.54 -1.70 13.36
C ARG A 132 -1.09 -0.93 12.16
N TYR A 133 -0.40 -1.01 11.02
CA TYR A 133 -0.80 -0.35 9.78
C TYR A 133 -1.74 -1.23 8.94
N LEU A 134 -1.41 -2.53 8.83
CA LEU A 134 -2.22 -3.53 8.14
C LEU A 134 -3.63 -3.64 8.74
N PHE A 135 -3.74 -3.83 10.05
CA PHE A 135 -4.99 -4.04 10.78
C PHE A 135 -5.49 -2.77 11.50
N ARG A 136 -5.20 -1.58 10.96
CA ARG A 136 -5.52 -0.32 11.64
C ARG A 136 -7.02 -0.15 11.91
N GLY A 137 -7.38 0.06 13.18
CA GLY A 137 -8.75 0.34 13.62
C GLY A 137 -9.34 1.62 13.00
N ASN A 138 -10.66 1.70 12.92
CA ASN A 138 -11.38 2.89 12.44
C ASN A 138 -11.40 4.00 13.50
N ASN A 139 -10.33 4.80 13.57
CA ASN A 139 -10.30 5.98 14.45
C ASN A 139 -11.26 7.11 14.04
N ARG A 140 -11.97 7.00 12.91
CA ARG A 140 -12.91 8.03 12.41
C ARG A 140 -14.13 8.29 13.32
N LYS A 141 -14.47 7.41 14.28
CA LYS A 141 -15.59 7.66 15.21
C LYS A 141 -15.24 8.51 16.44
N ARG A 142 -13.96 8.72 16.77
CA ARG A 142 -13.57 9.51 17.96
C ARG A 142 -13.52 11.03 17.75
N ARG A 143 -13.54 11.50 16.49
CA ARG A 143 -13.43 12.94 16.17
C ARG A 143 -14.76 13.68 16.07
N LYS A 144 -15.89 12.98 15.83
CA LYS A 144 -17.24 13.60 15.78
C LYS A 144 -17.92 13.76 17.15
N LYS A 145 -17.48 13.03 18.19
CA LYS A 145 -18.09 13.10 19.53
C LYS A 145 -17.58 14.26 20.42
N ARG A 146 -16.56 15.02 19.97
CA ARG A 146 -16.00 16.16 20.70
C ARG A 146 -16.41 17.53 20.15
N GLN A 147 -17.24 17.57 19.11
CA GLN A 147 -17.76 18.82 18.53
C GLN A 147 -19.26 19.03 18.76
N LEU A 148 -19.92 18.14 19.51
CA LEU A 148 -21.32 18.30 19.91
C LEU A 148 -21.43 18.41 21.44
N VAL A 149 -20.63 19.31 22.01
CA VAL A 149 -20.86 19.87 23.35
C VAL A 149 -20.61 21.37 23.21
N ARG A 150 -21.64 22.08 22.76
CA ARG A 150 -21.90 23.48 23.05
C ARG A 150 -23.39 23.62 23.21
#